data_AF-A0A536LC70-F1
#
_entry.id   AF-A0A536LC70-F1
#
_cell.length_a   1.000
_cell.length_b   1.000
_cell.length_c   1.000
_cell.angle_alpha   90.00
_cell.angle_beta   90.00
_cell.angle_gamma   90.00
#
_symmetry.space_group_name_H-M   'P 1'
#
loop_
_entity.id
_entity.type
_entity.pdbx_description
1 polymer ?
#
loop_
_entity_poly.entity_id
_entity_poly.type
_entity_poly.pdbx_seq_one_letter_code
_entity_poly.pdbx_strand_id
1 'polypeptide(L)' 'MVRGSLFSWTVTALFGVITLLLAFESWALLFGVKPISDYIRPAVHSYPGYAFVIAVVVGMLLGHFLWGPAYGPASPAPKK' A
#
# COMPACT_ATOMS: atom_id res chain seq x y z
N MET A 1 -9.84 16.50 12.57
CA MET A 1 -10.80 15.66 11.82
C MET A 1 -10.28 15.19 10.46
N VAL A 2 -9.69 16.05 9.62
CA VAL A 2 -9.33 15.73 8.20
C VAL A 2 -8.21 14.67 8.02
N ARG A 3 -7.26 14.53 8.95
CA ARG A 3 -6.13 13.57 8.81
C ARG A 3 -6.55 12.11 8.97
N GLY A 4 -7.52 11.82 9.86
CA GLY A 4 -8.02 10.46 10.07
C GLY A 4 -8.84 9.94 8.89
N SER A 5 -9.60 10.81 8.23
CA SER A 5 -10.32 10.44 7.00
C SER A 5 -9.36 10.17 5.84
N LEU A 6 -8.29 10.95 5.69
CA LEU A 6 -7.27 10.69 4.65
C LEU A 6 -6.55 9.35 4.85
N PHE A 7 -6.19 9.00 6.09
CA PHE A 7 -5.64 7.69 6.44
C PHE A 7 -6.61 6.57 6.06
N SER A 8 -7.86 6.67 6.52
CA SER A 8 -8.89 5.67 6.24
C SER A 8 -9.12 5.49 4.74
N TRP A 9 -9.26 6.59 3.99
CA TRP A 9 -9.40 6.55 2.53
C TRP A 9 -8.19 5.95 1.81
N THR A 10 -6.97 6.24 2.26
CA THR A 10 -5.75 5.69 1.65
C THR A 10 -5.69 4.18 1.87
N VAL A 11 -5.99 3.71 3.07
CA VAL A 11 -6.04 2.28 3.39
C VAL A 11 -7.18 1.60 2.63
N THR A 12 -8.37 2.18 2.58
CA THR A 12 -9.50 1.66 1.80
C THR A 12 -9.18 1.61 0.31
N ALA A 13 -8.53 2.63 -0.25
CA ALA A 13 -8.10 2.63 -1.64
C ALA A 13 -7.04 1.56 -1.90
N LEU A 14 -6.06 1.41 -1.01
CA LEU A 14 -5.02 0.37 -1.12
C LEU A 14 -5.65 -1.03 -1.15
N PHE A 15 -6.50 -1.35 -0.16
CA PHE A 15 -7.20 -2.64 -0.11
C PHE A 15 -8.17 -2.82 -1.29
N GLY A 16 -8.83 -1.75 -1.74
CA GLY A 16 -9.68 -1.78 -2.92
C GLY A 16 -8.89 -2.14 -4.18
N VAL A 17 -7.75 -1.49 -4.41
CA VAL A 17 -6.84 -1.79 -5.54
C VAL A 17 -6.32 -3.22 -5.47
N ILE A 18 -5.86 -3.68 -4.29
CA ILE A 18 -5.40 -5.06 -4.11
C ILE A 18 -6.52 -6.06 -4.42
N THR A 19 -7.73 -5.80 -3.93
CA THR A 19 -8.90 -6.67 -4.16
C THR A 19 -9.25 -6.73 -5.65
N LEU A 20 -9.22 -5.60 -6.36
CA LEU A 20 -9.46 -5.55 -7.81
C LEU A 20 -8.37 -6.31 -8.58
N LEU A 21 -7.09 -6.15 -8.21
CA LEU A 21 -5.98 -6.89 -8.81
C LEU A 21 -6.13 -8.40 -8.60
N LEU A 22 -6.51 -8.83 -7.39
CA LEU A 22 -6.74 -10.25 -7.08
C LEU A 22 -7.97 -10.81 -7.81
N ALA A 23 -9.05 -10.04 -7.92
CA ALA A 23 -10.24 -10.43 -8.68
C ALA A 23 -9.93 -10.58 -10.17
N PHE A 24 -9.15 -9.64 -10.73
CA PHE A 24 -8.66 -9.75 -12.10
C PHE A 24 -7.76 -10.97 -12.27
N GLU A 25 -6.83 -11.22 -11.35
CA GLU A 25 -5.94 -12.38 -11.42
C GLU A 25 -6.74 -13.68 -11.37
N SER A 26 -7.74 -13.76 -10.48
CA SER A 26 -8.63 -14.91 -10.37
C SER A 26 -9.43 -15.13 -11.66
N TRP A 27 -9.96 -14.06 -12.25
CA TRP A 27 -10.62 -14.11 -13.55
C TRP A 27 -9.65 -14.55 -14.66
N ALA A 28 -8.45 -13.97 -14.74
CA ALA A 28 -7.45 -14.30 -15.74
C ALA A 28 -7.06 -15.79 -15.69
N LEU A 29 -6.90 -16.35 -14.49
CA LEU A 29 -6.64 -17.78 -14.30
C LEU A 29 -7.82 -18.66 -14.74
N LEU A 30 -9.06 -18.25 -14.45
CA LEU A 30 -10.26 -19.01 -14.84
C LEU A 30 -10.52 -18.98 -16.36
N PHE A 31 -10.20 -17.87 -17.02
CA PHE A 31 -10.43 -17.69 -18.46
C PHE A 31 -9.18 -17.96 -19.32
N GLY A 32 -8.07 -18.41 -18.71
CA GLY A 32 -6.83 -18.76 -19.41
C GLY A 32 -6.11 -17.57 -20.06
N VAL A 33 -6.38 -16.36 -19.58
CA VAL A 33 -5.77 -15.11 -20.07
C VAL A 33 -4.49 -14.84 -19.28
N LYS A 34 -3.46 -14.25 -19.90
CA LYS A 34 -2.17 -13.98 -19.24
C LYS A 34 -2.37 -13.15 -17.96
N PRO A 35 -1.99 -13.65 -16.77
CA PRO A 35 -2.14 -12.94 -15.50
C PRO A 35 -1.23 -11.71 -15.43
N ILE A 36 -1.59 -10.73 -14.60
CA ILE A 36 -0.75 -9.54 -14.39
C ILE A 36 0.58 -9.94 -13.73
N SER A 37 0.56 -10.98 -12.88
CA SER A 37 1.77 -11.50 -12.24
C SER A 37 2.83 -11.94 -13.24
N ASP A 38 2.46 -12.41 -14.44
CA ASP A 38 3.42 -12.83 -15.47
C ASP A 38 4.21 -11.66 -16.06
N TYR A 39 3.68 -10.44 -15.98
CA TYR A 39 4.39 -9.23 -16.41
C TYR A 39 5.32 -8.69 -15.33
N ILE A 40 4.90 -8.78 -14.06
CA ILE A 40 5.65 -8.21 -12.93
C ILE A 40 6.75 -9.15 -12.44
N ARG A 41 6.50 -10.47 -12.45
CA ARG A 41 7.44 -11.50 -11.98
C ARG A 41 8.81 -11.44 -12.66
N PRO A 42 8.93 -11.38 -14.01
CA PRO A 42 10.25 -11.27 -14.65
C PRO A 42 10.94 -9.94 -14.31
N ALA A 43 10.21 -8.82 -14.24
CA ALA A 43 10.78 -7.53 -13.88
C ALA A 43 11.36 -7.50 -12.45
N VAL A 44 10.66 -8.10 -11.49
CA VAL A 44 11.14 -8.25 -10.11
C VAL A 44 12.29 -9.24 -10.02
N HIS A 45 12.23 -10.35 -10.77
CA HIS A 45 13.27 -11.38 -10.77
C HIS A 45 14.59 -10.92 -11.41
N SER A 46 14.55 -10.00 -12.38
CA SER A 46 15.76 -9.40 -12.95
C SER A 46 16.51 -8.50 -11.96
N TYR A 47 15.81 -7.86 -11.02
CA TYR A 47 16.39 -6.92 -10.08
C TYR A 47 15.78 -7.05 -8.67
N PRO A 48 16.01 -8.18 -7.98
CA PRO A 48 15.37 -8.47 -6.69
C PRO A 48 15.75 -7.42 -5.63
N GLY A 49 16.99 -6.94 -5.65
CA GLY A 49 17.46 -5.90 -4.72
C GLY A 49 16.75 -4.56 -4.92
N TYR A 50 16.57 -4.10 -6.16
CA TYR A 50 15.88 -2.84 -6.44
C TYR A 50 14.39 -2.92 -6.11
N ALA A 51 13.74 -4.04 -6.44
CA ALA A 51 12.34 -4.25 -6.09
C ALA A 51 12.10 -4.18 -4.57
N PHE A 52 13.00 -4.78 -3.78
CA PHE A 52 12.94 -4.70 -2.33
C PHE A 52 13.14 -3.27 -1.81
N VAL A 53 14.17 -2.57 -2.29
CA VAL A 53 14.44 -1.17 -1.88
C VAL A 53 13.25 -0.27 -2.20
N ILE A 54 12.66 -0.39 -3.39
CA ILE A 54 11.49 0.39 -3.79
C ILE A 54 10.30 0.08 -2.85
N ALA A 55 10.05 -1.20 -2.55
CA ALA A 55 8.98 -1.59 -1.64
C ALA A 55 9.16 -0.99 -0.23
N VAL A 56 10.39 -1.01 0.32
CA VAL A 56 10.70 -0.42 1.63
C VAL A 56 10.53 1.10 1.59
N VAL A 57 11.03 1.78 0.56
CA VAL A 57 10.92 3.23 0.41
C VAL A 57 9.45 3.65 0.30
N VAL A 58 8.66 2.96 -0.53
CA VAL A 58 7.23 3.23 -0.66
C VAL A 58 6.52 2.97 0.68
N GLY A 59 6.83 1.87 1.37
CA GLY A 59 6.28 1.57 2.69
C GLY A 59 6.65 2.60 3.75
N MET A 60 7.89 3.10 3.76
CA MET A 60 8.33 4.18 4.65
C MET A 60 7.67 5.51 4.32
N LEU A 61 7.54 5.87 3.05
CA LEU A 61 6.88 7.11 2.64
C LEU A 61 5.40 7.08 3.00
N LEU A 62 4.73 5.96 2.75
CA LEU A 62 3.35 5.73 3.18
C LEU A 62 3.27 5.76 4.71
N GLY A 63 4.11 5.02 5.42
CA GLY A 63 4.12 4.99 6.89
C GLY A 63 4.40 6.36 7.52
N HIS A 64 5.34 7.12 6.97
CA HIS A 64 5.66 8.48 7.40
C HIS A 64 4.50 9.44 7.13
N PHE A 65 3.83 9.33 5.99
CA PHE A 65 2.63 10.11 5.67
C PHE A 65 1.44 9.74 6.56
N LEU A 66 1.26 8.45 6.85
CA LEU A 66 0.22 7.90 7.72
C LEU A 66 0.46 8.22 9.20
N TRP A 67 1.72 8.44 9.61
CA TRP A 67 2.14 8.76 10.98
C TRP A 67 2.43 10.25 11.21
N GLY A 68 1.65 11.15 10.60
CA GLY A 68 1.79 12.60 10.77
C GLY A 68 1.98 13.07 12.23
N PRO A 69 2.54 14.28 12.46
CA PRO A 69 3.24 14.69 13.68
C PRO A 69 2.51 14.34 14.98
N ALA A 70 3.26 13.89 15.99
CA ALA A 70 2.86 13.56 17.36
C ALA A 70 2.32 14.74 18.20
N TYR A 71 1.68 15.71 17.54
CA TYR A 71 0.90 16.79 18.14
C TYR A 71 -0.53 16.68 17.59
N GLY A 72 -1.23 15.66 18.07
CA GLY A 72 -2.68 15.53 17.93
C GLY A 72 -3.33 15.57 19.32
N PRO A 73 -4.65 15.86 19.41
CA PRO A 73 -5.39 16.04 20.67
C PRO A 73 -5.48 14.81 21.59
N ALA A 74 -4.78 13.71 21.26
CA ALA A 74 -4.60 12.52 22.08
C ALA A 74 -3.23 12.48 22.80
N SER A 75 -2.40 13.52 22.65
CA SER A 75 -1.22 13.67 23.50
C SER A 75 -1.69 13.98 24.93
N PRO A 76 -1.18 13.31 25.98
CA PRO A 76 -1.61 13.57 27.35
C PRO A 76 -1.34 15.04 27.63
N ALA A 77 -2.40 15.81 27.91
CA ALA A 77 -2.23 17.19 28.34
C ALA A 77 -1.29 17.20 29.56
N PRO A 78 -0.27 18.07 29.60
CA PRO A 78 0.53 18.22 30.80
C PRO A 78 -0.43 18.64 31.93
N LYS A 79 -0.61 17.75 32.91
CA LYS A 79 -1.33 18.08 34.15
C LYS A 79 -0.59 19.26 34.79
N LYS A 80 -1.26 20.40 34.88
CA LYS A 80 -0.91 21.44 35.85
C LYS A 80 -1.26 20.95 37.26
#